data_AF-A0A2M8F5U6-F1
#
_entry.id   AF-A0A2M8F5U6-F1
#
_cell.length_a   1.000
_cell.length_b   1.000
_cell.length_c   1.000
_cell.angle_alpha   90.00
_cell.angle_beta   90.00
_cell.angle_gamma   90.00
#
_symmetry.space_group_name_H-M   'P 1'
#
loop_
_entity.id
_entity.type
_entity.pdbx_description
1 polymer ?
#
loop_
_entity_poly.entity_id
_entity_poly.type
_entity_poly.pdbx_seq_one_letter_code
_entity_poly.pdbx_strand_id
1 'polypeptide(L)'
;MPYKLLREVILHLKKKSLCPLCQARYDNEHIFVLGSNMNPETNAAYGLFVAVCPRCDSESVMMVEAADSHHATDLDSLSIQSQHSAGPAVTVNEVLDMHNFLKSWKGDVSELFNKQRS
;
A
#
# COMPACT_ATOMS: atom_id res chain seq x y z
N MET A 1 6.58 -7.22 -16.14
CA MET A 1 5.37 -8.05 -16.38
C MET A 1 4.66 -7.58 -17.66
N PRO A 2 4.12 -8.48 -18.51
CA PRO A 2 3.32 -8.09 -19.67
C PRO A 2 2.05 -7.31 -19.29
N TYR A 3 1.66 -6.32 -20.10
CA TYR A 3 0.51 -5.45 -19.80
C TYR A 3 -0.81 -6.20 -19.60
N LYS A 4 -1.07 -7.25 -20.40
CA LYS A 4 -2.29 -8.08 -20.26
C LYS A 4 -2.36 -8.77 -18.89
N LEU A 5 -1.25 -9.39 -18.47
CA LEU A 5 -1.13 -10.04 -17.17
C LEU A 5 -1.27 -9.04 -16.02
N LEU A 6 -0.64 -7.88 -16.13
CA LEU A 6 -0.77 -6.81 -15.13
C LEU A 6 -2.24 -6.39 -14.95
N ARG A 7 -2.97 -6.22 -16.05
CA ARG A 7 -4.40 -5.88 -16.02
C ARG A 7 -5.22 -6.96 -15.33
N GLU A 8 -4.95 -8.22 -15.61
CA GLU A 8 -5.66 -9.35 -15.00
C GLU A 8 -5.38 -9.49 -13.50
N VAL A 9 -4.13 -9.31 -13.07
CA VAL A 9 -3.72 -9.26 -11.66
C VAL A 9 -4.45 -8.14 -10.93
N ILE A 10 -4.47 -6.93 -11.49
CA ILE A 10 -5.19 -5.79 -10.91
C ILE A 10 -6.69 -6.10 -10.79
N LEU A 11 -7.31 -6.71 -11.81
CA LEU A 11 -8.72 -7.12 -11.75
C LEU A 11 -8.97 -8.20 -10.69
N HIS A 12 -8.04 -9.13 -10.51
CA HIS A 12 -8.15 -10.18 -9.50
C HIS A 12 -8.03 -9.62 -8.08
N LEU A 13 -7.04 -8.75 -7.84
CA LEU A 13 -6.87 -8.05 -6.57
C LEU A 13 -8.15 -7.28 -6.20
N LYS A 14 -8.78 -6.60 -7.16
CA LYS A 14 -10.07 -5.92 -6.93
C LYS A 14 -11.19 -6.86 -6.51
N LYS A 15 -11.27 -8.04 -7.15
CA LYS A 15 -12.37 -8.98 -6.92
C LYS A 15 -12.21 -9.77 -5.63
N LYS A 16 -10.98 -10.11 -5.22
CA LYS A 16 -10.74 -11.04 -4.11
C LYS A 16 -10.11 -10.40 -2.88
N SER A 17 -9.35 -9.33 -3.00
CA SER A 17 -8.65 -8.73 -1.85
C SER A 17 -9.59 -7.87 -1.01
N LEU A 18 -9.60 -8.14 0.29
CA LEU A 18 -10.29 -7.33 1.29
C LEU A 18 -9.26 -6.61 2.16
N CYS A 19 -9.63 -5.44 2.67
CA CYS A 19 -8.86 -4.79 3.72
C CYS A 19 -8.81 -5.71 4.94
N PRO A 20 -7.62 -6.07 5.45
CA PRO A 20 -7.52 -6.97 6.60
C PRO A 20 -8.11 -6.35 7.88
N LEU A 21 -8.13 -5.02 8.00
CA LEU A 21 -8.57 -4.31 9.19
C LEU A 21 -10.09 -4.17 9.27
N CYS A 22 -10.72 -3.69 8.20
CA CYS A 22 -12.16 -3.38 8.20
C CYS A 22 -12.99 -4.25 7.23
N GLN A 23 -12.35 -5.19 6.54
CA GLN A 23 -12.96 -6.12 5.57
C GLN A 23 -13.66 -5.44 4.39
N ALA A 24 -13.44 -4.14 4.18
CA ALA A 24 -13.93 -3.43 3.01
C ALA A 24 -13.16 -3.84 1.75
N ARG A 25 -13.82 -3.79 0.60
CA ARG A 25 -13.18 -4.02 -0.70
C ARG A 25 -12.36 -2.80 -1.11
N TYR A 26 -11.21 -3.05 -1.74
CA TYR A 26 -10.45 -2.00 -2.43
C TYR A 26 -11.17 -1.61 -3.73
N ASP A 27 -11.12 -0.34 -4.11
CA ASP A 27 -11.66 0.13 -5.38
C ASP A 27 -10.55 0.36 -6.42
N ASN A 28 -10.94 0.91 -7.58
CA ASN A 28 -10.03 1.13 -8.71
C ASN A 28 -9.04 2.27 -8.51
N GLU A 29 -9.39 3.27 -7.71
CA GLU A 29 -8.61 4.50 -7.54
C GLU A 29 -7.58 4.36 -6.43
N HIS A 30 -7.76 3.37 -5.56
CA HIS A 30 -6.91 3.14 -4.40
C HIS A 30 -5.98 1.93 -4.53
N ILE A 31 -5.73 1.42 -5.73
CA ILE A 31 -4.68 0.41 -5.99
C ILE A 31 -3.63 0.99 -6.94
N PHE A 32 -2.41 1.14 -6.45
CA PHE A 32 -1.28 1.71 -7.16
C PHE A 32 -0.24 0.62 -7.48
N VAL A 33 0.33 0.66 -8.68
CA VAL A 33 1.43 -0.23 -9.06
C VAL A 33 2.73 0.47 -8.73
N LEU A 34 3.49 -0.05 -7.78
CA LEU A 34 4.83 0.49 -7.46
C LEU A 34 5.89 -0.02 -8.42
N GLY A 35 5.75 -1.26 -8.88
CA GLY A 35 6.70 -1.86 -9.80
C GLY A 35 6.24 -3.22 -10.28
N SER A 36 6.70 -3.62 -11.45
CA SER A 36 6.56 -5.00 -11.91
C SER A 36 7.81 -5.39 -12.67
N ASN A 37 8.24 -6.63 -12.51
CA ASN A 37 9.41 -7.14 -13.22
C ASN A 37 9.25 -8.65 -13.44
N MET A 38 10.17 -9.25 -14.17
CA MET A 38 10.12 -10.65 -14.57
C MET A 38 11.45 -11.28 -14.21
N ASN A 39 11.42 -12.46 -13.60
CA ASN A 39 12.62 -13.23 -13.39
C ASN A 39 12.95 -13.97 -14.71
N PRO A 40 14.08 -13.67 -15.37
CA PRO A 40 14.44 -14.29 -16.64
C PRO A 40 14.83 -15.77 -16.52
N GLU A 41 15.20 -16.25 -15.33
CA GLU A 41 15.59 -17.64 -15.10
C GLU A 41 14.38 -18.55 -14.90
N THR A 42 13.34 -18.04 -14.23
CA THR A 42 12.12 -18.80 -13.92
C THR A 42 10.92 -18.43 -14.79
N ASN A 43 11.02 -17.38 -15.60
CA ASN A 43 9.91 -16.73 -16.30
C ASN A 43 8.73 -16.30 -15.39
N ALA A 44 8.97 -16.23 -14.08
CA ALA A 44 7.98 -15.77 -13.11
C ALA A 44 7.84 -14.25 -13.19
N ALA A 45 6.60 -13.75 -13.17
CA ALA A 45 6.34 -12.33 -13.14
C ALA A 45 5.98 -11.89 -11.72
N TYR A 46 6.62 -10.84 -11.23
CA TYR A 46 6.32 -10.26 -9.92
C TYR A 46 5.81 -8.83 -10.06
N GLY A 47 4.84 -8.49 -9.23
CA GLY A 47 4.24 -7.16 -9.14
C GLY A 47 4.16 -6.71 -7.69
N LEU A 48 4.54 -5.46 -7.44
CA LEU A 48 4.40 -4.78 -6.17
C LEU A 48 3.30 -3.73 -6.29
N PHE A 49 2.31 -3.84 -5.41
CA PHE A 49 1.13 -2.99 -5.39
C PHE A 49 0.96 -2.36 -4.01
N VAL A 50 0.44 -1.14 -3.97
CA VAL A 50 -0.05 -0.50 -2.75
C VAL A 50 -1.55 -0.33 -2.87
N ALA A 51 -2.29 -0.75 -1.86
CA ALA A 51 -3.72 -0.56 -1.78
C ALA A 51 -4.06 0.28 -0.55
N VAL A 52 -4.79 1.38 -0.75
CA VAL A 52 -5.32 2.22 0.34
C VAL A 52 -6.77 1.82 0.57
N CYS A 53 -7.15 1.54 1.81
CA CYS A 53 -8.53 1.16 2.09
C CYS A 53 -9.45 2.40 2.05
N PRO A 54 -10.49 2.45 1.20
CA PRO A 54 -11.38 3.63 1.11
C PRO A 54 -12.27 3.84 2.34
N ARG A 55 -12.23 2.93 3.33
CA ARG A 55 -13.07 2.99 4.54
C ARG A 55 -12.30 3.38 5.79
N CYS A 56 -11.05 2.95 5.93
CA CYS A 56 -10.26 3.15 7.15
C CYS A 56 -8.86 3.68 6.86
N ASP A 57 -8.59 4.10 5.62
CA ASP A 57 -7.34 4.72 5.16
C ASP A 57 -6.06 3.91 5.42
N SER A 58 -6.20 2.64 5.75
CA SER A 58 -5.06 1.76 6.00
C SER A 58 -4.37 1.38 4.71
N GLU A 59 -3.05 1.38 4.73
CA GLU A 59 -2.22 1.00 3.59
C GLU A 59 -1.84 -0.48 3.66
N SER A 60 -1.92 -1.14 2.51
CA SER A 60 -1.52 -2.52 2.31
C SER A 60 -0.54 -2.61 1.16
N VAL A 61 0.66 -3.12 1.41
CA VAL A 61 1.61 -3.47 0.37
C VAL A 61 1.35 -4.92 -0.02
N MET A 62 1.08 -5.17 -1.29
CA MET A 62 0.82 -6.51 -1.83
C MET A 62 1.91 -6.88 -2.83
N MET A 63 2.59 -7.98 -2.56
CA MET A 63 3.49 -8.63 -3.52
C MET A 63 2.73 -9.77 -4.17
N VAL A 64 2.69 -9.76 -5.50
CA VAL A 64 2.03 -10.80 -6.31
C VAL A 64 3.08 -11.48 -7.17
N GLU A 65 3.14 -12.80 -7.09
CA GLU A 65 3.95 -13.63 -7.98
C GLU A 65 3.05 -14.51 -8.85
N ALA A 66 3.33 -14.49 -10.16
CA ALA A 66 2.73 -15.38 -11.15
C ALA A 66 3.82 -16.34 -11.64
N ALA A 67 3.74 -17.60 -11.20
CA ALA A 67 4.77 -18.62 -11.42
C ALA A 67 4.94 -19.05 -12.88
N ASP A 68 3.95 -18.79 -13.75
CA ASP A 68 4.05 -19.07 -15.18
C ASP A 68 3.32 -18.02 -16.03
N SER A 69 4.07 -17.11 -16.65
CA SER A 69 3.51 -16.01 -17.43
C SER A 69 2.85 -16.44 -18.75
N HIS A 70 3.05 -17.69 -19.20
CA HIS A 70 2.42 -18.25 -20.40
C HIS A 70 1.02 -18.86 -20.15
N HIS A 71 0.74 -19.27 -18.90
CA HIS A 71 -0.53 -19.89 -18.49
C HIS A 71 -1.30 -19.08 -17.45
N ALA A 72 -0.98 -17.79 -17.34
CA ALA A 72 -1.53 -16.86 -16.35
C ALA A 72 -3.04 -16.56 -16.48
N THR A 73 -3.78 -17.37 -17.25
CA THR A 73 -5.25 -17.42 -17.21
C THR A 73 -5.78 -17.98 -15.90
N ASP A 74 -4.98 -18.77 -15.16
CA ASP A 74 -5.39 -19.30 -13.87
C ASP A 74 -4.95 -18.38 -12.72
N LEU A 75 -5.68 -17.28 -12.56
CA LEU A 75 -5.43 -16.27 -11.53
C LEU A 75 -5.58 -16.82 -10.09
N ASP A 76 -6.10 -18.05 -9.92
CA ASP A 76 -6.15 -18.73 -8.62
C ASP A 76 -4.77 -19.22 -8.16
N SER A 77 -3.79 -19.30 -9.06
CA SER A 77 -2.39 -19.64 -8.76
C SER A 77 -1.55 -18.45 -8.28
N LEU A 78 -2.11 -17.24 -8.22
CA LEU A 78 -1.40 -16.06 -7.73
C LEU A 78 -1.10 -16.20 -6.24
N SER A 79 0.17 -16.16 -5.88
CA SER A 79 0.55 -15.98 -4.48
C SER A 79 0.50 -14.48 -4.16
N ILE A 80 -0.34 -14.11 -3.18
CA ILE A 80 -0.46 -12.73 -2.71
C ILE A 80 0.06 -12.69 -1.28
N GLN A 81 1.18 -12.00 -1.08
CA GLN A 81 1.67 -11.68 0.25
C GLN A 81 1.35 -10.22 0.54
N SER A 82 0.58 -9.98 1.59
CA SER A 82 0.22 -8.63 2.01
C SER A 82 0.92 -8.26 3.32
N GLN A 83 1.60 -7.13 3.32
CA GLN A 83 2.07 -6.46 4.53
C GLN A 83 1.19 -5.25 4.79
N HIS A 84 0.85 -5.06 6.06
CA HIS A 84 -0.08 -4.03 6.48
C HIS A 84 0.60 -3.13 7.48
N SER A 85 0.62 -1.84 7.16
CA SER A 85 0.96 -0.80 8.09
C SER A 85 -0.33 -0.03 8.37
N ALA A 86 -1.00 -0.40 9.46
CA ALA A 86 -1.74 0.63 10.15
C ALA A 86 -0.68 1.57 10.73
N GLY A 87 -0.65 2.82 10.28
CA GLY A 87 0.03 3.85 11.07
C GLY A 87 -0.47 3.75 12.52
N PRO A 88 0.37 4.04 13.52
CA PRO A 88 -0.06 3.99 14.92
C PRO A 88 -1.36 4.80 15.07
N ALA A 89 -2.34 4.23 15.76
CA ALA A 89 -3.60 4.91 16.00
C ALA A 89 -3.33 6.24 16.70
N VAL A 90 -3.90 7.33 16.18
CA VAL A 90 -3.70 8.66 16.78
C VAL A 90 -4.21 8.62 18.21
N THR A 91 -3.30 8.81 19.16
CA THR A 91 -3.60 8.74 20.59
C THR A 91 -4.09 10.10 21.11
N VAL A 92 -4.79 10.09 22.25
CA VAL A 92 -5.18 11.33 22.94
C VAL A 92 -3.96 12.19 23.27
N ASN A 93 -2.83 11.57 23.58
CA ASN A 93 -1.59 12.28 23.87
C ASN A 93 -1.06 13.03 22.65
N GLU A 94 -1.09 12.42 21.45
CA GLU A 94 -0.67 13.11 20.23
C GLU A 94 -1.56 14.32 19.90
N VAL A 95 -2.87 14.23 20.17
CA VAL A 95 -3.80 15.36 20.03
C VAL A 95 -3.46 16.46 21.05
N LEU A 96 -3.18 16.10 22.30
CA LEU A 96 -2.80 17.05 23.35
C LEU A 96 -1.45 17.71 23.05
N ASP A 97 -0.49 16.95 22.55
CA ASP A 97 0.84 17.44 22.17
C ASP A 97 0.73 18.44 21.02
N MET A 98 -0.06 18.13 20.00
CA MET A 98 -0.33 19.05 18.89
C MET A 98 -1.02 20.33 19.39
N HIS A 99 -2.02 20.20 20.26
CA HIS A 99 -2.70 21.35 20.86
C HIS A 99 -1.74 22.22 21.68
N ASN A 100 -0.90 21.61 22.52
CA ASN A 100 0.08 22.32 23.34
C ASN A 100 1.17 22.98 22.50
N PHE A 101 1.61 22.31 21.44
CA PHE A 101 2.52 22.86 20.45
C PHE A 101 1.91 24.09 19.78
N LEU A 102 0.72 24.00 19.19
CA LEU A 102 0.06 25.12 18.53
C LEU A 102 -0.21 26.30 19.46
N LYS A 103 -0.51 26.03 20.73
CA LYS A 103 -0.71 27.08 21.75
C LYS A 103 0.58 27.81 22.13
N SER A 104 1.71 27.12 22.10
CA SER A 104 3.01 27.70 22.47
C SER A 104 3.82 28.20 21.28
N TRP A 105 3.43 27.83 20.05
CA TRP A 105 4.10 28.22 18.83
C TRP A 105 3.79 29.67 18.47
N LYS A 106 4.85 30.46 18.22
CA LYS A 106 4.76 31.89 17.91
C LYS A 106 4.56 32.20 16.42
N GLY A 107 4.38 31.16 15.59
CA GLY A 107 4.22 31.29 14.14
C GLY A 107 5.52 31.50 13.37
N ASP A 108 6.69 31.39 14.01
CA ASP A 108 7.97 31.40 13.31
C ASP A 108 8.29 29.99 12.79
N VAL A 109 8.30 29.86 11.46
CA VAL A 109 8.57 28.61 10.76
C VAL A 109 10.06 28.25 10.86
N SER A 110 10.95 29.24 11.07
CA SER A 110 12.38 29.01 11.21
C SER A 110 12.71 28.19 12.47
N GLU A 111 11.90 28.34 13.53
CA GLU A 111 12.05 27.59 14.79
C GLU A 111 11.79 26.07 14.60
N LEU A 112 10.99 25.68 13.61
CA LEU A 112 10.67 24.28 13.33
C LEU A 112 11.87 23.52 12.74
N PHE A 113 12.70 24.19 11.94
CA PHE A 113 13.80 23.57 11.21
C PHE A 113 15.15 23.69 11.94
N ASN A 114 15.27 24.57 12.92
CA ASN A 114 16.53 24.79 13.65
C ASN A 114 16.85 23.70 14.69
N LYS A 115 15.90 22.83 15.05
CA LYS A 115 16.11 21.73 16.01
C LYS A 115 16.80 20.48 15.44
N GLN A 116 17.06 20.40 14.12
CA GLN A 116 17.70 19.23 13.48
C GLN A 116 19.23 19.36 13.29
N ARG A 117 19.90 20.31 13.93
CA ARG A 117 21.36 20.55 13.79
C ARG A 117 22.19 20.38 15.08
N SER A 118 21.66 19.68 16.08
CA SER A 118 22.39 19.32 17.30
C SER A 118 22.62 17.83 17.40
#